data_AF-W1PMA6-F1
#
_entry.id   AF-W1PMA6-F1
#
_cell.length_a   1.000
_cell.length_b   1.000
_cell.length_c   1.000
_cell.angle_alpha   90.00
_cell.angle_beta   90.00
_cell.angle_gamma   90.00
#
_symmetry.space_group_name_H-M   'P 1'
#
loop_
_entity.id
_entity.type
_entity.pdbx_description
1 polymer ?
#
loop_
_entity_poly.entity_id
_entity_poly.type
_entity_poly.pdbx_seq_one_letter_code
_entity_poly.pdbx_strand_id
1 'polypeptide(L)'
;MEGLKVSKVDLTTYLPPSSSSNAQKGLLHQLSFILLRFNEKFDGVVLAYHDLKIKDKMAMVLSGLSPYFGVKLKAKLLLFSPKPGMLL
;
A
#
# COMPACT_ATOMS: atom_id res chain seq x y z
N MET A 1 -22.23 -3.87 5.08
CA MET A 1 -22.23 -2.45 4.67
C MET A 1 -21.85 -2.39 3.20
N GLU A 2 -22.72 -1.86 2.34
CA GLU A 2 -22.56 -1.88 0.88
C GLU A 2 -21.33 -1.08 0.38
N GLY A 3 -20.88 -0.08 1.15
CA GLY A 3 -19.71 0.72 0.82
C GLY A 3 -18.36 0.08 1.19
N LEU A 4 -18.32 -1.10 1.81
CA LEU A 4 -17.06 -1.77 2.19
C LEU A 4 -16.69 -2.85 1.17
N LYS A 5 -15.47 -2.80 0.65
CA LYS A 5 -14.93 -3.81 -0.26
C LYS A 5 -13.54 -4.27 0.17
N VAL A 6 -13.25 -5.57 -0.01
CA VAL A 6 -11.90 -6.11 0.16
C VAL A 6 -11.27 -6.32 -1.21
N SER A 7 -10.15 -5.66 -1.46
CA SER A 7 -9.43 -5.71 -2.74
C SER A 7 -8.07 -6.39 -2.57
N LYS A 8 -7.83 -7.46 -3.34
CA LYS A 8 -6.51 -8.08 -3.46
C LYS A 8 -5.67 -7.26 -4.43
N VAL A 9 -4.50 -6.80 -4.00
CA VAL A 9 -3.65 -5.90 -4.78
C VAL A 9 -2.20 -6.41 -4.83
N ASP A 10 -1.59 -6.26 -6.00
CA ASP A 10 -0.15 -6.35 -6.19
C ASP A 10 0.41 -4.91 -6.20
N LEU A 11 1.32 -4.60 -5.27
CA LEU A 11 1.87 -3.27 -5.08
C LEU A 11 3.39 -3.29 -5.25
N THR A 12 3.91 -2.20 -5.79
CA THR A 12 5.34 -1.87 -5.73
C THR A 12 5.46 -0.61 -4.90
N THR A 13 6.18 -0.68 -3.78
CA THR A 13 6.53 0.49 -2.96
C THR A 13 8.04 0.71 -3.00
N TYR A 14 8.47 1.93 -2.71
CA TYR A 14 9.88 2.28 -2.64
C TYR A 14 10.24 2.61 -1.20
N LEU A 15 11.27 1.95 -0.69
CA LEU A 15 11.77 2.14 0.67
C LEU A 15 13.16 2.79 0.65
N PRO A 16 13.47 3.65 1.63
CA PRO A 16 14.80 4.24 1.75
C PRO A 16 15.82 3.16 2.13
N PRO A 17 17.12 3.34 1.84
CA PRO A 17 18.14 2.30 2.04
C PRO A 17 18.31 1.93 3.51
N SER A 18 18.02 2.86 4.42
CA SER A 18 17.99 2.61 5.86
C SER A 18 16.98 1.53 6.28
N SER A 19 15.98 1.24 5.44
CA SER A 19 15.00 0.17 5.66
C SER A 19 15.43 -1.17 5.03
N SER A 20 16.61 -1.28 4.43
CA SER A 20 17.07 -2.51 3.76
C SER A 20 17.24 -3.69 4.73
N SER A 21 17.75 -3.42 5.93
CA SER A 21 17.89 -4.41 7.01
C SER A 21 16.55 -4.93 7.52
N ASN A 22 15.50 -4.11 7.48
CA ASN A 22 14.14 -4.49 7.86
C ASN A 22 13.08 -3.86 6.93
N ALA A 23 12.96 -4.44 5.75
CA ALA A 23 12.00 -3.98 4.73
C ALA A 23 10.54 -4.06 5.21
N GLN A 24 10.22 -5.01 6.11
CA GLN A 24 8.86 -5.15 6.64
C GLN A 24 8.47 -3.95 7.51
N LYS A 25 9.37 -3.48 8.38
CA LYS A 25 9.13 -2.28 9.19
C LYS A 25 8.97 -1.04 8.30
N GLY A 26 9.84 -0.87 7.30
CA GLY A 26 9.74 0.24 6.34
C GLY A 26 8.44 0.21 5.53
N LEU A 27 8.01 -0.98 5.12
CA LEU A 27 6.74 -1.21 4.43
C LEU A 27 5.53 -0.82 5.30
N LEU A 28 5.49 -1.26 6.56
CA LEU A 28 4.40 -0.92 7.48
C LEU A 28 4.31 0.58 7.71
N HIS A 29 5.46 1.25 7.85
CA HIS A 29 5.52 2.71 7.93
C HIS A 29 4.95 3.37 6.67
N GLN A 30 5.38 2.93 5.47
CA GLN A 30 4.81 3.43 4.21
C GLN A 30 3.29 3.20 4.11
N LEU A 31 2.81 2.01 4.44
CA LEU A 31 1.38 1.69 4.39
C LEU A 31 0.57 2.46 5.42
N SER A 32 1.16 2.91 6.53
CA SER A 32 0.44 3.75 7.50
C SER A 32 0.04 5.11 6.92
N PHE A 33 0.80 5.66 5.97
CA PHE A 33 0.47 6.94 5.34
C PHE A 33 -0.77 6.90 4.45
N ILE A 34 -1.13 5.72 3.94
CA ILE A 34 -2.33 5.57 3.09
C ILE A 34 -3.58 5.23 3.89
N LEU A 35 -3.45 4.83 5.16
CA LEU A 35 -4.60 4.52 6.02
C LEU A 35 -5.45 5.76 6.28
N LEU A 36 -6.76 5.55 6.31
CA LEU A 36 -7.81 6.54 6.52
C LEU A 36 -7.78 7.71 5.52
N ARG A 37 -7.18 7.50 4.35
CA ARG A 37 -7.14 8.48 3.25
C ARG A 37 -7.77 7.90 2.00
N PHE A 38 -8.44 8.76 1.24
CA PHE A 38 -8.87 8.43 -0.11
C PHE A 38 -7.64 8.20 -0.98
N ASN A 39 -7.64 7.10 -1.72
CA ASN A 39 -6.58 6.75 -2.64
C ASN A 39 -7.18 6.56 -4.04
N GLU A 40 -6.80 7.44 -4.96
CA GLU A 40 -7.32 7.45 -6.33
C GLU A 40 -7.09 6.12 -7.06
N LYS A 41 -5.95 5.47 -6.83
CA LYS A 41 -5.63 4.18 -7.47
C LYS A 41 -6.58 3.07 -7.03
N PHE A 42 -7.11 3.15 -5.81
CA PHE A 42 -8.02 2.14 -5.25
C PHE A 42 -9.49 2.57 -5.28
N ASP A 43 -9.75 3.82 -5.70
CA ASP A 43 -11.06 4.45 -5.73
C ASP A 43 -11.82 4.23 -4.41
N GLY A 44 -11.22 4.70 -3.31
CA GLY A 44 -11.79 4.55 -1.97
C GLY A 44 -10.83 4.94 -0.86
N VAL A 45 -11.36 5.03 0.35
CA VAL A 45 -10.61 5.26 1.58
C VAL A 45 -10.03 3.94 2.08
N VAL A 46 -8.71 3.87 2.26
CA VAL A 46 -8.05 2.66 2.78
C VAL A 46 -8.25 2.57 4.27
N LEU A 47 -9.07 1.63 4.75
CA LEU A 47 -9.34 1.47 6.18
C LEU A 47 -8.34 0.55 6.88
N ALA A 48 -7.95 -0.52 6.20
CA ALA A 48 -7.02 -1.52 6.75
C ALA A 48 -6.29 -2.26 5.63
N TYR A 49 -5.19 -2.90 5.99
CA TYR A 49 -4.49 -3.85 5.15
C TYR A 49 -4.27 -5.16 5.92
N HIS A 50 -4.28 -6.28 5.21
CA HIS A 50 -4.00 -7.60 5.79
C HIS A 50 -3.29 -8.51 4.78
N ASP A 51 -2.77 -9.64 5.28
CA ASP A 51 -2.03 -10.65 4.52
C ASP A 51 -0.88 -10.07 3.67
N LEU A 52 -0.10 -9.15 4.27
CA LEU A 52 1.07 -8.56 3.61
C LEU A 52 2.12 -9.63 3.30
N LYS A 53 2.41 -9.83 2.02
CA LYS A 53 3.42 -10.79 1.54
C LYS A 53 4.38 -10.09 0.60
N ILE A 54 5.62 -9.91 1.05
CA ILE A 54 6.71 -9.45 0.18
C ILE A 54 7.02 -10.58 -0.79
N LYS A 55 6.92 -10.29 -2.09
CA LYS A 55 7.25 -11.24 -3.15
C LYS A 55 8.70 -11.16 -3.56
N ASP A 56 9.20 -9.93 -3.69
CA ASP A 56 10.50 -9.66 -4.28
C ASP A 56 11.02 -8.30 -3.81
N LYS A 57 12.34 -8.17 -3.74
CA LYS A 57 13.04 -6.92 -3.42
C LYS A 57 13.95 -6.61 -4.60
N MET A 58 13.68 -5.50 -5.27
CA MET A 58 14.48 -5.03 -6.39
C MET A 58 15.17 -3.74 -5.99
N ALA A 59 16.50 -3.75 -5.87
CA ALA A 59 17.26 -2.52 -5.72
C ALA A 59 17.16 -1.74 -7.03
N MET A 60 16.69 -0.48 -6.96
CA MET A 60 16.52 0.36 -8.14
C MET A 60 17.01 1.75 -7.80
N VAL A 61 18.17 2.14 -8.34
CA VAL A 61 18.66 3.50 -8.19
C VAL A 61 17.77 4.40 -9.05
N LEU A 62 16.83 5.10 -8.41
CA LEU A 62 16.02 6.12 -9.07
C LEU A 62 16.94 7.28 -9.42
N SER A 63 17.29 7.43 -10.70
CA SER A 63 18.16 8.48 -11.22
C SER A 63 17.64 9.87 -10.80
N GLY A 64 18.46 10.63 -10.06
CA GLY A 64 18.13 11.98 -9.58
C GLY A 64 17.48 12.05 -8.20
N LEU A 65 17.21 10.91 -7.54
CA LEU A 65 16.72 10.83 -6.17
C LEU A 65 17.76 10.17 -5.26
N SER A 66 17.64 10.40 -3.95
CA SER A 66 18.34 9.59 -2.95
C SER A 66 18.10 8.10 -3.26
N PRO A 67 19.05 7.18 -3.07
CA PRO A 67 18.83 5.78 -3.43
C PRO A 67 17.59 5.23 -2.72
N TYR A 68 16.72 4.54 -3.44
CA TYR A 68 15.61 3.76 -2.87
C TYR A 68 15.74 2.32 -3.37
N PHE A 69 15.01 1.40 -2.76
CA PHE A 69 14.81 0.07 -3.34
C PHE A 69 13.31 -0.23 -3.45
N GLY A 70 12.94 -0.84 -4.56
CA GLY A 70 11.58 -1.31 -4.81
C GLY A 70 11.28 -2.58 -4.05
N VAL A 71 10.11 -2.65 -3.44
CA VAL A 71 9.57 -3.85 -2.78
C VAL A 71 8.25 -4.18 -3.46
N LYS A 72 8.19 -5.37 -4.08
CA LYS A 72 6.96 -5.91 -4.64
C LYS A 72 6.26 -6.71 -3.56
N LEU A 73 4.98 -6.45 -3.33
CA LEU A 73 4.17 -7.16 -2.35
C LEU A 73 2.77 -7.48 -2.84
N LYS A 74 2.17 -8.50 -2.24
CA LYS A 74 0.72 -8.73 -2.24
C LYS A 74 0.12 -8.26 -0.93
N ALA A 75 -1.04 -7.65 -1.01
CA ALA A 75 -1.84 -7.26 0.15
C ALA A 75 -3.32 -7.45 -0.14
N LYS A 76 -4.13 -7.55 0.91
CA LYS A 76 -5.57 -7.32 0.84
C LYS A 76 -5.87 -5.99 1.53
N LEU A 77 -6.55 -5.10 0.84
CA LEU A 77 -6.96 -3.79 1.38
C LEU A 77 -8.45 -3.83 1.68
N LEU A 78 -8.84 -3.38 2.88
CA LEU A 78 -10.21 -3.02 3.20
C LEU A 78 -10.40 -1.56 2.78
N LEU A 79 -11.33 -1.35 1.85
CA LEU A 79 -11.62 -0.04 1.28
C LEU A 79 -13.05 0.36 1.62
N PHE A 80 -13.23 1.62 1.98
CA PHE A 80 -14.54 2.26 2.00
C PHE A 80 -14.72 3.08 0.71
N SER A 81 -15.68 2.68 -0.12
CA SER A 81 -15.91 3.17 -1.47
C SER A 81 -17.43 3.24 -1.70
N PRO A 82 -18.13 4.16 -1.00
CA PRO A 82 -19.56 4.31 -1.15
C PRO A 82 -19.89 4.87 -2.53
N LYS A 83 -20.99 4.42 -3.13
CA LYS A 83 -21.50 4.94 -4.40
C LYS A 83 -22.65 5.91 -4.14
N PRO A 84 -22.90 6.87 -5.06
CA PRO A 84 -24.09 7.71 -4.99
C PRO A 84 -25.36 6.86 -4.84
N GLY A 85 -26.22 7.26 -3.91
CA GLY A 85 -27.48 6.55 -3.62
C GLY A 85 -27.37 5.38 -2.64
N MET A 86 -26.18 5.05 -2.12
CA MET A 86 -26.05 4.09 -1.03
C MET A 86 -26.59 4.64 0.29
N LEU A 87 -27.27 3.79 1.06
CA LEU A 87 -27.59 4.06 2.46
C LEU A 87 -26.34 3.73 3.32
N LEU A 88 -25.91 4.69 4.14
CA LEU A 88 -24.72 4.61 4.98
C LEU A 88 -25.04 4.24 6.43
#